data_AF-A0A4R6PMN6-F1
#
_entry.id   AF-A0A4R6PMN6-F1
#
_cell.length_a   1.000
_cell.length_b   1.000
_cell.length_c   1.000
_cell.angle_alpha   90.00
_cell.angle_beta   90.00
_cell.angle_gamma   90.00
#
_symmetry.space_group_name_H-M   'P 1'
#
loop_
_entity.id
_entity.type
_entity.pdbx_description
1 polymer ?
#
loop_
_entity_poly.entity_id
_entity_poly.type
_entity_poly.pdbx_seq_one_letter_code
_entity_poly.pdbx_strand_id
1 'polypeptide(L)'
;MPMSAPPSTAGINGHPARNYPRTISTDGLVVRPFAGYGVRSLFDPITGALQAGQSAGHDSGVYGELNGVKMVFYRSMDGLAVRVGDRTFPLEGDARVDWGTVAWRTNRFAIVIGDTVVCELVYRALPPELDLGAYIRDVVHDDQRRTTIFAR
;
A
#
# COMPACT_ATOMS: atom_id res chain seq x y z
N MET A 1 51.68 -45.17 5.80
CA MET A 1 50.52 -46.08 5.96
C MET A 1 50.20 -46.15 7.45
N PRO A 2 48.96 -46.05 7.96
CA PRO A 2 47.74 -45.35 7.52
C PRO A 2 47.18 -44.38 8.61
N MET A 3 46.01 -43.81 8.33
CA MET A 3 45.27 -42.73 9.00
C MET A 3 44.80 -42.99 10.44
N SER A 4 44.54 -41.91 11.19
CA SER A 4 43.23 -41.63 11.82
C SER A 4 43.14 -40.15 12.25
N ALA A 5 42.06 -39.48 11.87
CA ALA A 5 41.74 -38.10 12.18
C ALA A 5 41.24 -37.94 13.64
N PRO A 6 41.43 -36.77 14.28
CA PRO A 6 40.82 -36.49 15.58
C PRO A 6 39.33 -36.13 15.44
N PRO A 7 38.48 -36.43 16.45
CA PRO A 7 37.11 -35.95 16.50
C PRO A 7 37.09 -34.48 16.92
N SER A 8 36.53 -33.60 16.08
CA SER A 8 36.19 -32.23 16.47
C SER A 8 34.77 -32.23 17.01
N THR A 9 34.59 -31.93 18.30
CA THR A 9 33.25 -31.74 18.89
C THR A 9 33.25 -30.59 19.87
N ALA A 10 32.28 -29.69 19.66
CA ALA A 10 31.74 -28.64 20.53
C ALA A 10 32.66 -27.41 20.82
N GLY A 11 32.21 -26.16 20.70
CA GLY A 11 30.84 -25.66 20.56
C GLY A 11 30.81 -24.26 19.93
N ILE A 12 29.96 -24.12 18.93
CA ILE A 12 29.51 -22.83 18.41
C ILE A 12 28.32 -22.43 19.28
N ASN A 13 28.45 -21.34 20.03
CA ASN A 13 27.34 -20.70 20.73
C ASN A 13 26.37 -20.12 19.69
N GLY A 14 25.55 -21.00 19.11
CA GLY A 14 24.37 -20.63 18.35
C GLY A 14 23.23 -20.41 19.33
N HIS A 15 22.97 -19.15 19.69
CA HIS A 15 21.64 -18.80 20.17
C HIS A 15 20.67 -19.12 19.03
N PRO A 16 19.65 -19.97 19.21
CA PRO A 16 18.63 -20.12 18.21
C PRO A 16 17.90 -18.78 18.16
N ALA A 17 18.14 -18.02 17.08
CA ALA A 17 17.25 -16.97 16.66
C ALA A 17 15.86 -17.63 16.59
N ARG A 18 14.99 -17.26 17.53
CA ARG A 18 13.60 -17.68 17.51
C ARG A 18 13.05 -17.18 16.18
N ASN A 19 12.96 -18.11 15.23
CA ASN A 19 11.97 -18.03 14.16
C ASN A 19 10.62 -18.05 14.85
N TYR A 20 10.18 -16.89 15.33
CA TYR A 20 8.78 -16.61 15.34
C TYR A 20 8.38 -16.67 13.86
N PRO A 21 7.51 -17.61 13.45
CA PRO A 21 6.77 -17.36 12.23
C PRO A 21 6.09 -16.00 12.47
N ARG A 22 6.60 -14.95 11.82
CA ARG A 22 5.79 -13.77 11.57
C ARG A 22 4.67 -14.35 10.74
N THR A 23 3.51 -14.57 11.37
CA THR A 23 2.27 -14.79 10.66
C THR A 23 2.09 -13.53 9.85
N ILE A 24 2.68 -13.50 8.66
CA ILE A 24 2.24 -12.64 7.59
C ILE A 24 0.84 -13.16 7.38
N SER A 25 -0.15 -12.46 7.91
CA SER A 25 -1.53 -12.73 7.57
C SER A 25 -1.59 -12.60 6.05
N THR A 26 -1.54 -13.73 5.36
CA THR A 26 -1.83 -13.87 3.93
C THR A 26 -3.31 -13.65 3.64
N ASP A 27 -4.09 -13.27 4.66
CA ASP A 27 -5.39 -12.65 4.51
C ASP A 27 -5.18 -11.32 3.80
N GLY A 28 -5.39 -11.32 2.48
CA GLY A 28 -5.37 -10.09 1.70
C GLY A 28 -6.35 -9.06 2.27
N LEU A 29 -6.15 -7.82 1.86
CA LEU A 29 -6.96 -6.71 2.34
C LEU A 29 -8.25 -6.65 1.54
N VAL A 30 -9.40 -6.63 2.21
CA VAL A 30 -10.67 -6.42 1.52
C VAL A 30 -10.72 -4.98 1.05
N VAL A 31 -10.75 -4.77 -0.26
CA VAL A 31 -10.84 -3.45 -0.88
C VAL A 31 -12.07 -3.36 -1.76
N ARG A 32 -12.61 -2.15 -1.89
CA ARG A 32 -13.76 -1.87 -2.75
C ARG A 32 -13.40 -0.88 -3.85
N PRO A 33 -14.18 -0.79 -4.95
CA PRO A 33 -14.02 0.29 -5.90
C PRO A 33 -14.16 1.65 -5.19
N PHE A 34 -13.29 2.60 -5.55
CA PHE A 34 -13.42 3.98 -5.11
C PHE A 34 -14.65 4.64 -5.74
N ALA A 35 -14.77 4.54 -7.06
CA ALA A 35 -15.85 5.07 -7.86
C ALA A 35 -16.21 4.10 -9.00
N GLY A 36 -17.44 4.20 -9.51
CA GLY A 36 -17.91 3.44 -10.66
C GLY A 36 -18.32 1.99 -10.34
N TYR A 37 -18.24 1.13 -11.37
CA TYR A 37 -18.63 -0.28 -11.29
C TYR A 37 -17.44 -1.16 -10.89
N GLY A 38 -17.69 -2.11 -10.00
CA GLY A 38 -16.70 -3.11 -9.58
C GLY A 38 -17.21 -3.88 -8.38
N VAL A 39 -16.44 -4.86 -7.93
CA VAL A 39 -16.80 -5.71 -6.80
C VAL A 39 -15.75 -5.61 -5.70
N ARG A 40 -16.17 -5.83 -4.46
CA ARG A 40 -15.21 -6.03 -3.37
C ARG A 40 -14.26 -7.15 -3.76
N SER A 41 -12.99 -6.92 -3.50
CA SER A 41 -11.91 -7.80 -3.94
C SER A 41 -10.90 -7.98 -2.80
N LEU A 42 -10.29 -9.14 -2.76
CA LEU A 42 -9.16 -9.40 -1.90
C LEU A 42 -7.89 -8.86 -2.57
N PHE A 43 -7.18 -7.96 -1.89
CA PHE A 43 -5.97 -7.34 -2.38
C PHE A 43 -4.74 -7.91 -1.68
N ASP A 44 -3.77 -8.37 -2.47
CA ASP A 44 -2.45 -8.71 -1.97
C ASP A 44 -1.51 -7.49 -2.14
N PRO A 45 -1.08 -6.84 -1.03
CA PRO A 45 -0.22 -5.67 -1.09
C PRO A 45 1.20 -5.96 -1.61
N ILE A 46 1.65 -7.21 -1.54
CA ILE A 46 2.98 -7.65 -2.01
C ILE A 46 2.97 -7.72 -3.53
N THR A 47 2.06 -8.53 -4.10
CA THR A 47 1.99 -8.76 -5.55
C THR A 47 1.20 -7.70 -6.31
N GLY A 48 0.30 -6.98 -5.63
CA GLY A 48 -0.65 -6.06 -6.26
C GLY A 48 -1.88 -6.75 -6.86
N ALA A 49 -2.02 -8.07 -6.68
CA ALA A 49 -3.13 -8.84 -7.22
C ALA A 49 -4.47 -8.40 -6.59
N LEU A 50 -5.50 -8.29 -7.42
CA LEU A 50 -6.89 -8.15 -6.98
C LEU A 50 -7.64 -9.42 -7.37
N GLN A 51 -8.16 -10.11 -6.38
CA GLN A 51 -8.98 -11.30 -6.57
C GLN A 51 -10.43 -10.93 -6.31
N ALA A 52 -11.21 -10.87 -7.38
CA ALA A 52 -12.64 -10.61 -7.31
C ALA A 52 -13.36 -11.79 -6.64
N GLY A 53 -14.25 -11.50 -5.69
CA GLY A 53 -15.02 -12.53 -5.01
C GLY A 53 -15.79 -11.99 -3.81
N GLN A 54 -16.66 -12.82 -3.24
CA GLN A 54 -17.33 -12.49 -1.99
C GLN A 54 -16.30 -12.45 -0.87
N SER A 55 -15.88 -11.24 -0.51
CA SER A 55 -14.92 -10.98 0.55
C SER A 55 -15.70 -10.51 1.78
N ALA A 56 -15.69 -11.30 2.85
CA ALA A 56 -16.29 -10.93 4.13
C ALA A 56 -15.31 -10.06 4.95
N GLY A 57 -15.83 -9.10 5.71
CA GLY A 57 -15.02 -8.23 6.58
C GLY A 57 -15.22 -6.74 6.30
N HIS A 58 -14.51 -5.91 7.07
CA HIS A 58 -14.50 -4.46 6.85
C HIS A 58 -13.61 -4.11 5.65
N ASP A 59 -13.94 -3.02 4.96
CA ASP A 59 -13.10 -2.52 3.88
C ASP A 59 -11.81 -1.93 4.48
N SER A 60 -10.67 -2.52 4.14
CA SER A 60 -9.34 -2.06 4.49
C SER A 60 -8.75 -1.11 3.45
N GLY A 61 -9.48 -0.80 2.38
CA GLY A 61 -9.02 0.12 1.35
C GLY A 61 -9.99 0.30 0.18
N VAL A 62 -9.55 1.13 -0.76
CA VAL A 62 -10.22 1.39 -2.03
C VAL A 62 -9.26 1.24 -3.20
N TYR A 63 -9.78 0.84 -4.35
CA TYR A 63 -9.01 0.77 -5.59
C TYR A 63 -9.67 1.53 -6.73
N GLY A 64 -8.86 1.95 -7.69
CA GLY A 64 -9.29 2.64 -8.89
C GLY A 64 -8.13 2.79 -9.87
N GLU A 65 -8.31 3.65 -10.87
CA GLU A 65 -7.28 3.94 -11.85
C GLU A 65 -7.16 5.44 -12.09
N LEU A 66 -5.93 5.94 -12.23
CA LEU A 66 -5.65 7.29 -12.72
C LEU A 66 -4.77 7.17 -13.96
N ASN A 67 -5.22 7.72 -15.10
CA ASN A 67 -4.51 7.62 -16.38
C ASN A 67 -4.17 6.17 -16.82
N GLY A 68 -5.07 5.22 -16.54
CA GLY A 68 -4.83 3.79 -16.78
C GLY A 68 -3.82 3.13 -15.83
N VAL A 69 -3.31 3.86 -14.84
CA VAL A 69 -2.46 3.31 -13.79
C VAL A 69 -3.33 2.86 -12.64
N LYS A 70 -3.31 1.56 -12.36
CA LYS A 70 -3.98 0.96 -11.21
C LYS A 70 -3.45 1.55 -9.90
N MET A 71 -4.37 1.94 -9.04
CA MET A 71 -4.08 2.46 -7.71
C MET A 71 -4.89 1.73 -6.66
N VAL A 72 -4.26 1.42 -5.53
CA VAL A 72 -4.91 0.86 -4.35
C VAL A 72 -4.47 1.64 -3.14
N PHE A 73 -5.41 2.31 -2.47
CA PHE A 73 -5.20 3.05 -1.23
C PHE A 73 -5.78 2.24 -0.07
N TYR A 74 -4.95 1.89 0.91
CA TYR A 74 -5.32 0.90 1.91
C TYR A 74 -4.60 1.15 3.24
N ARG A 75 -5.15 0.56 4.30
CA ARG A 75 -4.49 0.44 5.60
C ARG A 75 -4.15 -1.03 5.85
N SER A 76 -2.91 -1.29 6.21
CA SER A 76 -2.42 -2.60 6.67
C SER A 76 -1.95 -2.50 8.14
N MET A 77 -1.38 -3.58 8.65
CA MET A 77 -0.73 -3.58 9.97
C MET A 77 0.48 -2.64 10.04
N ASP A 78 1.10 -2.32 8.89
CA ASP A 78 2.25 -1.40 8.82
C ASP A 78 1.81 0.07 8.63
N GLY A 79 0.51 0.33 8.51
CA GLY A 79 -0.07 1.67 8.40
C GLY A 79 -0.79 1.94 7.07
N LEU A 80 -1.04 3.22 6.82
CA LEU A 80 -1.65 3.71 5.59
C LEU A 80 -0.65 3.70 4.43
N ALA A 81 -1.06 3.23 3.27
CA ALA A 81 -0.23 3.20 2.07
C ALA A 81 -1.05 3.37 0.80
N VAL A 82 -0.37 3.74 -0.27
CA VAL A 82 -0.90 3.68 -1.63
C VAL A 82 0.04 2.87 -2.51
N ARG A 83 -0.52 1.90 -3.24
CA ARG A 83 0.16 1.25 -4.35
C ARG A 83 -0.23 1.95 -5.64
N VAL A 84 0.76 2.35 -6.43
CA VAL A 84 0.61 2.98 -7.75
C VAL A 84 1.35 2.12 -8.77
N GLY A 85 0.60 1.44 -9.64
CA GLY A 85 1.14 0.38 -10.48
C GLY A 85 1.80 -0.71 -9.64
N ASP A 86 3.12 -0.85 -9.79
CA ASP A 86 3.91 -1.86 -9.07
C ASP A 86 4.68 -1.35 -7.85
N ARG A 87 4.52 -0.07 -7.53
CA ARG A 87 5.26 0.58 -6.44
C ARG A 87 4.32 0.88 -5.29
N THR A 88 4.75 0.58 -4.08
CA THR A 88 4.03 0.91 -2.85
C THR A 88 4.72 2.08 -2.14
N PHE A 89 3.94 3.04 -1.69
CA PHE A 89 4.40 4.21 -0.95
C PHE A 89 3.70 4.26 0.40
N PRO A 90 4.44 4.24 1.52
CA PRO A 90 3.86 4.49 2.83
C PRO A 90 3.35 5.93 2.88
N LEU A 91 2.19 6.11 3.49
CA LEU A 91 1.54 7.41 3.68
C LEU A 91 1.41 7.71 5.16
N GLU A 92 2.39 7.33 5.98
CA GLU A 92 2.52 7.70 7.39
C GLU A 92 3.69 8.69 7.55
N GLY A 93 3.80 9.33 8.72
CA GLY A 93 4.90 10.26 9.01
C GLY A 93 4.92 11.50 8.10
N ASP A 94 6.08 11.77 7.51
CA ASP A 94 6.37 12.96 6.70
C ASP A 94 5.84 12.88 5.25
N ALA A 95 5.21 11.78 4.87
CA ALA A 95 4.56 11.67 3.56
C ALA A 95 3.41 12.68 3.42
N ARG A 96 3.42 13.44 2.33
CA ARG A 96 2.33 14.32 1.89
C ARG A 96 1.89 13.98 0.47
N VAL A 97 0.69 14.41 0.12
CA VAL A 97 0.15 14.24 -1.22
C VAL A 97 -0.26 15.60 -1.77
N ASP A 98 0.36 15.98 -2.88
CA ASP A 98 0.01 17.17 -3.63
C ASP A 98 -0.98 16.80 -4.73
N TRP A 99 -2.10 17.52 -4.80
CA TRP A 99 -3.09 17.33 -5.85
C TRP A 99 -3.66 18.68 -6.30
N GLY A 100 -3.88 18.85 -7.61
CA GLY A 100 -4.56 20.03 -8.14
C GLY A 100 -4.48 20.16 -9.65
N THR A 101 -5.23 21.13 -10.18
CA THR A 101 -5.24 21.47 -11.61
C THR A 101 -3.92 22.12 -12.02
N VAL A 102 -3.27 21.57 -13.04
CA VAL A 102 -2.00 22.10 -13.58
C VAL A 102 -2.12 22.68 -14.99
N ALA A 103 -3.19 22.34 -15.71
CA ALA A 103 -3.52 22.89 -17.01
C ALA A 103 -5.02 22.73 -17.30
N TRP A 104 -5.47 23.22 -18.46
CA TRP A 104 -6.85 23.06 -18.89
C TRP A 104 -7.27 21.58 -18.90
N ARG A 105 -8.23 21.24 -18.03
CA ARG A 105 -8.76 19.87 -17.84
C ARG A 105 -7.71 18.83 -17.47
N THR A 106 -6.66 19.23 -16.76
CA THR A 106 -5.57 18.35 -16.34
C THR A 106 -5.26 18.53 -14.86
N ASN A 107 -5.31 17.43 -14.11
CA ASN A 107 -4.90 17.34 -12.73
C ASN A 107 -3.52 16.68 -12.61
N ARG A 108 -2.79 17.05 -11.56
CA ARG A 108 -1.58 16.40 -11.10
C ARG A 108 -1.86 15.76 -9.75
N PHE A 109 -1.41 14.53 -9.56
CA PHE A 109 -1.30 13.84 -8.28
C PHE A 109 0.17 13.53 -8.04
N ALA A 110 0.70 13.86 -6.86
CA ALA A 110 2.07 13.54 -6.51
C ALA A 110 2.19 13.13 -5.04
N ILE A 111 3.03 12.13 -4.80
CA ILE A 111 3.43 11.71 -3.46
C ILE A 111 4.78 12.32 -3.18
N VAL A 112 4.90 13.01 -2.04
CA VAL A 112 6.13 13.67 -1.61
C VAL A 112 6.52 13.13 -0.24
N ILE A 113 7.78 12.76 -0.08
CA ILE A 113 8.35 12.33 1.21
C ILE A 113 9.49 13.30 1.52
N GLY A 114 9.39 13.98 2.66
CA GLY A 114 10.17 15.19 2.94
C GLY A 114 9.94 16.24 1.84
N ASP A 115 11.00 16.53 1.08
CA ASP A 115 10.98 17.48 -0.04
C ASP A 115 11.10 16.81 -1.42
N THR A 116 11.06 15.47 -1.49
CA THR A 116 11.25 14.73 -2.73
C THR A 116 9.94 14.20 -3.29
N VAL A 117 9.64 14.52 -4.54
CA VAL A 117 8.54 13.90 -5.29
C VAL A 117 8.95 12.47 -5.67
N VAL A 118 8.33 11.46 -5.04
CA VAL A 118 8.68 10.04 -5.25
C VAL A 118 7.77 9.33 -6.26
N CYS A 119 6.60 9.92 -6.53
CA CYS A 119 5.63 9.49 -7.52
C CYS A 119 4.85 10.70 -8.04
N GLU A 120 4.62 10.76 -9.34
CA GLU A 120 3.82 11.81 -9.98
C GLU A 120 3.02 11.23 -11.14
N LEU A 121 1.74 11.60 -11.21
CA LEU A 121 0.83 11.28 -12.30
C LEU A 121 0.13 12.57 -12.76
N VAL A 122 0.10 12.76 -14.08
CA VAL A 122 -0.66 13.85 -14.73
C VAL A 122 -1.77 13.21 -15.55
N TYR A 123 -3.01 13.65 -15.35
CA TYR A 123 -4.18 12.98 -15.89
C TYR A 123 -5.33 13.95 -16.16
N ARG A 124 -6.32 13.49 -16.94
CA ARG A 124 -7.52 14.28 -17.25
C ARG A 124 -8.29 14.57 -15.96
N ALA A 125 -8.65 15.83 -15.75
CA ALA A 125 -9.44 16.24 -14.61
C ALA A 125 -10.79 15.49 -14.55
N LEU A 126 -11.07 14.92 -13.38
CA LEU A 126 -12.34 14.31 -13.02
C LEU A 126 -13.09 15.22 -12.03
N PRO A 127 -14.42 15.08 -11.87
CA PRO A 127 -15.11 15.64 -10.73
C PRO A 127 -14.41 15.23 -9.41
N PRO A 128 -14.23 16.13 -8.43
CA PRO A 128 -13.49 15.82 -7.21
C PRO A 128 -13.99 14.59 -6.46
N GLU A 129 -15.30 14.33 -6.48
CA GLU A 129 -15.94 13.20 -5.81
C GLU A 129 -15.62 11.84 -6.46
N LEU A 130 -15.17 11.87 -7.72
CA LEU A 130 -14.77 10.70 -8.52
C LEU A 130 -13.26 10.61 -8.71
N ASP A 131 -12.50 11.58 -8.20
CA ASP A 131 -11.05 11.64 -8.34
C ASP A 131 -10.35 10.99 -7.14
N LEU A 132 -9.80 9.79 -7.37
CA LEU A 132 -9.07 9.05 -6.33
C LEU A 132 -7.85 9.83 -5.82
N GLY A 133 -7.19 10.63 -6.68
CA GLY A 133 -6.06 11.46 -6.27
C GLY A 133 -6.48 12.57 -5.30
N ALA A 134 -7.62 13.21 -5.56
CA ALA A 134 -8.21 14.20 -4.65
C ALA A 134 -8.56 13.58 -3.29
N TYR A 135 -9.21 12.42 -3.32
CA TYR A 135 -9.60 11.71 -2.10
C TYR A 135 -8.41 11.33 -1.22
N ILE A 136 -7.35 10.76 -1.83
CA ILE A 136 -6.14 10.40 -1.09
C ILE A 136 -5.49 11.65 -0.48
N ARG A 137 -5.42 12.75 -1.26
CA ARG A 137 -4.89 14.02 -0.76
C ARG A 137 -5.66 14.52 0.46
N ASP A 138 -6.98 14.51 0.40
CA ASP A 138 -7.83 15.01 1.49
C ASP A 138 -7.73 14.16 2.76
N VAL A 139 -7.50 12.85 2.61
CA VAL A 139 -7.26 11.96 3.76
C VAL A 139 -5.88 12.19 4.35
N VAL A 140 -4.83 12.30 3.52
CA VAL A 140 -3.45 12.46 4.01
C VAL A 140 -3.23 13.84 4.63
N HIS A 141 -3.94 14.87 4.17
CA HIS A 141 -3.87 16.23 4.71
C HIS A 141 -4.52 16.36 6.10
N ASP A 142 -5.44 15.48 6.47
CA ASP A 142 -6.14 15.51 7.75
C ASP A 142 -5.61 14.38 8.66
N ASP A 143 -4.81 14.72 9.66
CA ASP A 143 -4.17 13.75 10.56
C ASP A 143 -5.17 12.83 11.28
N GLN A 144 -6.36 13.33 11.62
CA GLN A 144 -7.39 12.51 12.25
C GLN A 144 -7.95 11.50 11.25
N ARG A 145 -8.25 11.93 10.00
CA ARG A 145 -8.72 11.00 8.97
C ARG A 145 -7.62 10.02 8.57
N ARG A 146 -6.38 10.48 8.44
CA ARG A 146 -5.20 9.67 8.13
C ARG A 146 -5.06 8.52 9.12
N THR A 147 -5.20 8.79 10.41
CA THR A 147 -5.05 7.78 11.49
C THR A 147 -6.27 6.86 11.65
N THR A 148 -7.49 7.33 11.35
CA THR A 148 -8.73 6.58 11.61
C THR A 148 -9.31 5.86 10.38
N ILE A 149 -8.94 6.27 9.17
CA ILE A 149 -9.50 5.67 7.96
C ILE A 149 -9.10 4.19 7.87
N PHE A 150 -10.10 3.34 7.58
CA PHE A 150 -9.95 1.89 7.52
C PHE A 150 -9.38 1.26 8.80
N ALA A 151 -9.31 1.99 9.91
CA ALA A 151 -8.97 1.40 11.20
C ALA A 151 -10.14 0.49 11.65
N ARG A 152 -9.79 -0.61 12.32
CA ARG A 152 -10.75 -1.52 12.95
C ARG A 152 -11.12 -1.05 14.34
#